data_AF-A0A1Q7K8S3-F1
#
_entry.id   AF-A0A1Q7K8S3-F1
#
_cell.length_a   1.000
_cell.length_b   1.000
_cell.length_c   1.000
_cell.angle_alpha   90.00
_cell.angle_beta   90.00
_cell.angle_gamma   90.00
#
_symmetry.space_group_name_H-M   'P 1'
#
loop_
_entity.id
_entity.type
_entity.pdbx_description
1 polymer ?
#
loop_
_entity_poly.entity_id
_entity_poly.type
_entity_poly.pdbx_seq_one_letter_code
_entity_poly.pdbx_strand_id
1 'polypeptide(L)'
;MFFLFVVLLHIPRVAGNSSNGNEWTSGFVALAMCGGAWILASAAPLEEREKADPFLKLGRYFFALAFAAFGIQHFVYARIAAGLGPPWIPGQPLLAYLFGVILVGAGAAIFIGKKMRMAATLLGTITFLYFLLLYVPRIIGQLHNPGPWTSGFEILALCGCAVILADSLPREQDERV
;
A
#
# COMPACT_ATOMS: atom_id res chain seq x y z
N MET A 1 -16.72 -7.02 0.66
CA MET A 1 -15.86 -8.15 1.05
C MET A 1 -14.66 -7.70 1.88
N PHE A 2 -13.70 -6.93 1.35
CA PHE A 2 -12.48 -6.54 2.09
C PHE A 2 -12.72 -5.80 3.42
N PHE A 3 -13.68 -4.86 3.48
CA PHE A 3 -14.02 -4.18 4.73
C PHE A 3 -14.47 -5.16 5.84
N LEU A 4 -15.29 -6.15 5.48
CA LEU A 4 -15.73 -7.19 6.42
C LEU A 4 -14.55 -8.05 6.89
N PHE A 5 -13.58 -8.35 6.02
CA PHE A 5 -12.38 -9.09 6.42
C PHE A 5 -11.53 -8.30 7.41
N VAL A 6 -11.36 -6.99 7.19
CA VAL A 6 -10.66 -6.11 8.13
C VAL A 6 -11.32 -6.21 9.50
N VAL A 7 -12.65 -6.03 9.57
CA VAL A 7 -13.39 -5.99 10.85
C VAL A 7 -13.50 -7.35 11.52
N LEU A 8 -13.88 -8.39 10.78
CA LEU A 8 -14.24 -9.69 11.35
C LEU A 8 -13.03 -10.61 11.56
N LEU A 9 -11.96 -10.43 10.80
CA LEU A 9 -10.86 -11.39 10.75
C LEU A 9 -9.54 -10.74 11.13
N HIS A 10 -9.16 -9.60 10.56
CA HIS A 10 -7.87 -8.99 10.85
C HIS A 10 -7.84 -8.29 12.21
N ILE A 11 -8.88 -7.54 12.60
CA ILE A 11 -8.93 -6.89 13.92
C ILE A 11 -8.81 -7.92 15.06
N PRO A 12 -9.59 -9.02 15.09
CA PRO A 12 -9.43 -10.03 16.14
C PRO A 12 -8.06 -10.72 16.14
N ARG A 13 -7.48 -11.02 14.96
CA ARG A 13 -6.15 -11.63 14.88
C ARG A 13 -5.04 -10.72 15.39
N VAL A 14 -5.07 -9.45 15.00
CA VAL A 14 -4.12 -8.44 15.47
C VAL A 14 -4.27 -8.21 16.98
N ALA A 15 -5.50 -8.17 17.49
CA ALA A 15 -5.76 -8.05 18.92
C ALA A 15 -5.27 -9.27 19.72
N GLY A 16 -5.50 -10.49 19.19
CA GLY A 16 -5.08 -11.74 19.82
C GLY A 16 -3.57 -12.00 19.75
N ASN A 17 -2.86 -11.46 18.75
CA ASN A 17 -1.43 -11.67 18.52
C ASN A 17 -0.70 -10.35 18.19
N SER A 18 -0.83 -9.35 19.06
CA SER A 18 -0.34 -7.99 18.79
C SER A 18 1.17 -7.86 18.62
N SER A 19 1.95 -8.83 19.08
CA SER A 19 3.40 -8.91 18.88
C SER A 19 3.81 -9.47 17.51
N ASN A 20 2.88 -10.10 16.78
CA ASN A 20 3.16 -10.72 15.49
C ASN A 20 2.94 -9.72 14.35
N GLY A 21 4.03 -9.17 13.81
CA GLY A 21 3.90 -8.18 12.73
C GLY A 21 3.47 -8.74 11.37
N ASN A 22 3.44 -10.07 11.17
CA ASN A 22 2.78 -10.65 9.99
C ASN A 22 1.26 -10.41 10.03
N GLU A 23 0.64 -10.48 11.21
CA GLU A 23 -0.79 -10.19 11.38
C GLU A 23 -1.08 -8.71 11.11
N TRP A 24 -0.22 -7.82 11.61
CA TRP A 24 -0.28 -6.39 11.29
C TRP A 24 -0.15 -6.13 9.80
N THR A 25 0.85 -6.72 9.14
CA THR A 25 1.07 -6.59 7.69
C THR A 25 -0.17 -7.02 6.92
N SER A 26 -0.71 -8.20 7.23
CA SER A 26 -1.90 -8.74 6.57
C SER A 26 -3.12 -7.83 6.79
N GLY A 27 -3.29 -7.29 8.00
CA GLY A 27 -4.35 -6.33 8.30
C GLY A 27 -4.22 -5.03 7.49
N PHE A 28 -3.00 -4.51 7.35
CA PHE A 28 -2.74 -3.32 6.53
C PHE A 28 -2.95 -3.57 5.04
N VAL A 29 -2.58 -4.76 4.53
CA VAL A 29 -2.86 -5.16 3.14
C VAL A 29 -4.37 -5.17 2.92
N ALA A 30 -5.15 -5.81 3.80
CA ALA A 30 -6.60 -5.83 3.69
C ALA A 30 -7.23 -4.42 3.75
N LEU A 31 -6.69 -3.54 4.60
CA LEU A 31 -7.10 -2.13 4.68
C LEU A 31 -6.83 -1.38 3.36
N ALA A 32 -5.64 -1.58 2.79
CA ALA A 32 -5.26 -0.99 1.52
C ALA A 32 -6.11 -1.52 0.36
N MET A 33 -6.40 -2.83 0.31
CA MET A 33 -7.30 -3.42 -0.69
C MET A 33 -8.73 -2.93 -0.55
N CYS A 34 -9.20 -2.71 0.68
CA CYS A 34 -10.49 -2.07 0.93
C CYS A 34 -10.54 -0.66 0.33
N GLY A 35 -9.51 0.16 0.60
CA GLY A 35 -9.41 1.49 0.01
C GLY A 35 -9.31 1.45 -1.51
N GLY A 36 -8.49 0.53 -2.03
CA GLY A 36 -8.30 0.28 -3.46
C GLY A 36 -9.57 -0.12 -4.19
N ALA A 37 -10.44 -0.92 -3.57
CA ALA A 37 -11.73 -1.28 -4.14
C ALA A 37 -12.65 -0.07 -4.32
N TRP A 38 -12.69 0.86 -3.36
CA TRP A 38 -13.45 2.10 -3.50
C TRP A 38 -12.83 3.07 -4.51
N ILE A 39 -11.49 3.12 -4.59
CA ILE A 39 -10.79 3.86 -5.64
C ILE A 39 -11.11 3.27 -7.03
N LEU A 40 -11.10 1.97 -7.21
CA LEU A 40 -11.47 1.35 -8.48
C LEU A 40 -12.94 1.61 -8.83
N ALA A 41 -13.85 1.49 -7.86
CA ALA A 41 -15.26 1.83 -8.05
C ALA A 41 -15.46 3.30 -8.45
N SER A 42 -14.57 4.19 -8.00
CA SER A 42 -14.59 5.61 -8.40
C SER A 42 -14.25 5.86 -9.85
N ALA A 43 -13.43 4.99 -10.45
CA ALA A 43 -12.98 5.12 -11.83
C ALA A 43 -13.95 4.49 -12.84
N ALA A 44 -14.99 3.79 -12.38
CA ALA A 44 -15.98 3.19 -13.27
C ALA A 44 -16.85 4.28 -13.94
N PRO A 45 -17.03 4.24 -15.27
CA PRO A 45 -17.91 5.16 -15.98
C PRO A 45 -19.37 4.78 -15.70
N LEU A 46 -19.93 5.33 -14.63
CA LEU A 46 -21.35 5.24 -14.31
C LEU A 46 -22.04 6.49 -14.84
N GLU A 47 -23.06 6.33 -15.68
CA GLU A 47 -23.71 7.38 -16.50
C GLU A 47 -24.35 8.54 -15.70
N GLU A 48 -24.41 8.47 -14.35
CA GLU A 48 -25.06 9.46 -13.48
C GLU A 48 -24.21 9.88 -12.27
N ARG A 49 -23.01 10.45 -12.47
CA ARG A 49 -22.22 11.05 -11.36
C ARG A 49 -22.39 12.56 -11.29
N GLU A 50 -23.44 12.99 -10.59
CA GLU A 50 -23.75 14.42 -10.38
C GLU A 50 -23.04 15.04 -9.14
N LYS A 51 -22.42 14.23 -8.26
CA LYS A 51 -21.78 14.69 -7.01
C LYS A 51 -20.35 14.20 -6.82
N ALA A 52 -19.59 14.98 -6.03
CA ALA A 52 -18.24 14.62 -5.57
C ALA A 52 -18.22 13.19 -5.03
N ASP A 53 -17.32 12.37 -5.58
CA ASP A 53 -17.37 10.94 -5.32
C ASP A 53 -16.93 10.58 -3.88
N PRO A 54 -17.87 10.17 -3.01
CA PRO A 54 -17.53 9.78 -1.64
C PRO A 54 -16.64 8.53 -1.61
N PHE A 55 -16.72 7.67 -2.62
CA PHE A 55 -15.92 6.45 -2.70
C PHE A 55 -14.45 6.77 -2.94
N LEU A 56 -14.14 7.71 -3.84
CA LEU A 56 -12.77 8.17 -4.05
C LEU A 56 -12.19 8.76 -2.76
N LYS A 57 -12.93 9.64 -2.07
CA LYS A 57 -12.46 10.24 -0.81
C LYS A 57 -12.19 9.20 0.27
N LEU A 58 -13.15 8.31 0.51
CA LEU A 58 -13.03 7.28 1.54
C LEU A 58 -11.91 6.29 1.19
N GLY A 59 -11.91 5.78 -0.03
CA GLY A 59 -10.90 4.86 -0.54
C GLY A 59 -9.49 5.42 -0.42
N ARG A 60 -9.31 6.70 -0.78
CA ARG A 60 -8.06 7.43 -0.62
C ARG A 60 -7.59 7.46 0.83
N TYR A 61 -8.45 7.73 1.81
CA TYR A 61 -8.05 7.75 3.22
C TYR A 61 -7.61 6.39 3.74
N PHE A 62 -8.35 5.33 3.43
CA PHE A 62 -7.98 3.96 3.81
C PHE A 62 -6.66 3.54 3.18
N PHE A 63 -6.47 3.85 1.89
CA PHE A 63 -5.24 3.56 1.16
C PHE A 63 -4.05 4.34 1.75
N ALA A 64 -4.21 5.64 1.97
CA ALA A 64 -3.18 6.50 2.56
C ALA A 64 -2.76 6.04 3.96
N LEU A 65 -3.73 5.69 4.81
CA LEU A 65 -3.49 5.21 6.17
C LEU A 65 -2.72 3.88 6.16
N ALA A 66 -3.09 2.95 5.28
CA ALA A 66 -2.37 1.69 5.15
C ALA A 66 -0.91 1.88 4.70
N PHE A 67 -0.67 2.76 3.72
CA PHE A 67 0.71 3.07 3.27
C PHE A 67 1.54 3.79 4.34
N ALA A 68 0.92 4.69 5.12
CA ALA A 68 1.58 5.27 6.28
C ALA A 68 1.94 4.19 7.32
N ALA A 69 1.04 3.25 7.58
CA ALA A 69 1.29 2.14 8.50
C ALA A 69 2.41 1.20 8.02
N PHE A 70 2.45 0.87 6.72
CA PHE A 70 3.57 0.13 6.13
C PHE A 70 4.90 0.87 6.29
N GLY A 71 4.89 2.19 6.11
CA GLY A 71 6.07 3.02 6.33
C GLY A 71 6.55 2.96 7.78
N ILE A 72 5.65 3.09 8.75
CA ILE A 72 5.95 2.93 10.20
C ILE A 72 6.56 1.57 10.48
N GLN A 73 6.01 0.52 9.88
CA GLN A 73 6.49 -0.85 10.04
C GLN A 73 7.94 -1.00 9.58
N HIS A 74 8.39 -0.29 8.55
CA HIS A 74 9.79 -0.29 8.13
C HIS A 74 10.73 0.28 9.20
N PHE A 75 10.34 1.33 9.94
CA PHE A 75 11.15 1.87 11.04
C PHE A 75 11.26 0.88 12.21
N VAL A 76 10.16 0.19 12.52
CA VAL A 76 10.11 -0.82 13.60
C VAL A 76 11.07 -1.96 13.28
N TYR A 77 11.00 -2.52 12.07
CA TYR A 77 11.86 -3.65 11.68
C TYR A 77 13.32 -3.26 11.41
N ALA A 78 13.58 -2.04 10.91
CA ALA A 78 14.94 -1.51 10.77
C ALA A 78 15.69 -1.51 12.11
N ARG A 79 14.98 -1.19 13.21
CA ARG A 79 15.55 -1.13 14.57
C ARG A 79 15.83 -2.52 15.16
N ILE A 80 15.08 -3.55 14.75
CA ILE A 80 15.16 -4.92 15.32
C ILE A 80 16.22 -5.78 14.60
N ALA A 81 17.00 -5.20 13.68
CA ALA A 81 18.13 -5.85 12.98
C ALA A 81 17.75 -7.03 12.06
N ALA A 82 16.51 -7.08 11.59
CA ALA A 82 16.12 -7.88 10.43
C ALA A 82 15.82 -6.90 9.30
N GLY A 83 16.83 -6.51 8.53
CA GLY A 83 16.61 -5.70 7.34
C GLY A 83 15.52 -6.35 6.47
N LEU A 84 14.47 -5.59 6.16
CA LEU A 84 13.42 -6.03 5.26
C LEU A 84 14.00 -6.10 3.84
N GLY A 85 14.52 -7.26 3.46
CA GLY A 85 15.06 -7.44 2.11
C GLY A 85 16.04 -8.60 2.00
N PRO A 86 16.48 -8.90 0.76
CA PRO A 86 17.40 -9.99 0.53
C PRO A 86 18.76 -9.79 1.22
N PRO A 87 19.36 -10.84 1.79
CA PRO A 87 20.56 -10.74 2.63
C PRO A 87 21.79 -10.19 1.91
N TRP A 88 21.80 -10.18 0.57
CA TRP A 88 22.91 -9.70 -0.25
C TRP A 88 22.93 -8.19 -0.48
N ILE A 89 21.92 -7.43 -0.04
CA ILE A 89 21.91 -5.98 -0.21
C ILE A 89 22.62 -5.30 0.96
N PRO A 90 23.76 -4.61 0.74
CA PRO A 90 24.46 -3.90 1.81
C PRO A 90 23.60 -2.73 2.32
N GLY A 91 23.64 -2.48 3.64
CA GLY A 91 22.94 -1.36 4.25
C GLY A 91 21.41 -1.52 4.38
N GLN A 92 20.90 -2.75 4.52
CA GLN A 92 19.47 -3.02 4.65
C GLN A 92 18.73 -2.14 5.69
N PRO A 93 19.30 -1.83 6.88
CA PRO A 93 18.62 -0.94 7.83
C PRO A 93 18.44 0.48 7.28
N LEU A 94 19.44 1.01 6.57
CA LEU A 94 19.37 2.33 5.94
C LEU A 94 18.30 2.36 4.84
N LEU A 95 18.22 1.30 4.02
CA LEU A 95 17.17 1.17 3.01
C LEU A 95 15.79 1.06 3.65
N ALA A 96 15.65 0.31 4.74
CA ALA A 96 14.39 0.22 5.48
C ALA A 96 13.96 1.60 6.01
N TYR A 97 14.88 2.40 6.56
CA TYR A 97 14.59 3.78 6.95
C TYR A 97 14.17 4.65 5.76
N LEU A 98 14.90 4.55 4.63
CA LEU A 98 14.59 5.31 3.42
C LEU A 98 13.19 5.00 2.88
N PHE A 99 12.86 3.71 2.71
CA PHE A 99 11.53 3.28 2.27
C PHE A 99 10.46 3.65 3.30
N GLY A 100 10.76 3.54 4.59
CA GLY A 100 9.87 3.99 5.66
C GLY A 100 9.49 5.47 5.52
N VAL A 101 10.49 6.35 5.33
CA VAL A 101 10.26 7.79 5.13
C VAL A 101 9.43 8.05 3.87
N ILE A 102 9.75 7.38 2.76
CA ILE A 102 9.04 7.57 1.49
C ILE A 102 7.58 7.14 1.62
N LEU A 103 7.31 5.97 2.22
CA LEU A 103 5.96 5.43 2.38
C LEU A 103 5.12 6.30 3.34
N VAL A 104 5.68 6.71 4.48
CA VAL A 104 5.00 7.63 5.40
C VAL A 104 4.74 8.98 4.73
N GLY A 105 5.74 9.53 4.04
CA GLY A 105 5.64 10.82 3.36
C GLY A 105 4.58 10.80 2.25
N ALA A 106 4.55 9.74 1.44
CA ALA A 106 3.55 9.57 0.38
C ALA A 106 2.14 9.34 0.96
N GLY A 107 1.99 8.50 1.99
CA GLY A 107 0.73 8.31 2.70
C GLY A 107 0.20 9.61 3.31
N ALA A 108 1.06 10.37 3.99
CA ALA A 108 0.70 11.66 4.58
C ALA A 108 0.33 12.71 3.51
N ALA A 109 1.07 12.77 2.39
CA ALA A 109 0.77 13.66 1.26
C ALA A 109 -0.62 13.38 0.68
N ILE A 110 -0.95 12.11 0.46
CA ILE A 110 -2.28 11.67 -0.02
C ILE A 110 -3.37 12.00 1.01
N PHE A 111 -3.10 11.81 2.30
CA PHE A 111 -4.05 12.07 3.38
C PHE A 111 -4.37 13.57 3.53
N ILE A 112 -3.33 14.42 3.55
CA ILE A 112 -3.45 15.88 3.71
C ILE A 112 -4.03 16.52 2.44
N GLY A 113 -3.85 15.87 1.29
CA GLY A 113 -4.34 16.37 0.02
C GLY A 113 -3.36 17.30 -0.69
N LYS A 114 -2.05 17.07 -0.53
CA LYS A 114 -0.99 17.85 -1.20
C LYS A 114 -0.16 16.91 -2.06
N LYS A 115 0.15 17.28 -3.31
CA LYS A 115 0.99 16.42 -4.17
C LYS A 115 0.44 15.01 -4.32
N MET A 116 -0.89 14.85 -4.24
CA MET A 116 -1.52 13.54 -4.12
C MET A 116 -1.23 12.67 -5.33
N ARG A 117 -1.31 13.25 -6.54
CA ARG A 117 -1.03 12.54 -7.79
C ARG A 117 0.43 12.06 -7.83
N MET A 118 1.38 12.92 -7.48
CA MET A 118 2.80 12.55 -7.42
C MET A 118 3.08 11.47 -6.36
N ALA A 119 2.43 11.56 -5.21
CA ALA A 119 2.56 10.56 -4.15
C ALA A 119 1.99 9.21 -4.60
N ALA A 120 0.81 9.19 -5.24
CA ALA A 120 0.17 7.98 -5.75
C ALA A 120 1.00 7.33 -6.88
N THR A 121 1.52 8.13 -7.84
CA THR A 121 2.41 7.59 -8.88
C THR A 121 3.72 7.04 -8.30
N LEU A 122 4.28 7.68 -7.28
CA LEU A 122 5.47 7.20 -6.58
C LEU A 122 5.20 5.85 -5.89
N LEU A 123 4.08 5.73 -5.17
CA LEU A 123 3.68 4.47 -4.53
C LEU A 123 3.48 3.35 -5.55
N GLY A 124 2.79 3.63 -6.66
CA GLY A 124 2.63 2.67 -7.75
C GLY A 124 3.97 2.23 -8.35
N THR A 125 4.87 3.18 -8.60
CA THR A 125 6.20 2.89 -9.14
C THR A 125 7.02 2.03 -8.19
N ILE A 126 7.07 2.38 -6.90
CA ILE A 126 7.85 1.65 -5.90
C ILE A 126 7.31 0.23 -5.73
N THR A 127 5.99 0.07 -5.60
CA THR A 127 5.37 -1.25 -5.44
C THR A 127 5.54 -2.12 -6.68
N PHE A 128 5.47 -1.53 -7.88
CA PHE A 128 5.76 -2.24 -9.13
C PHE A 128 7.20 -2.72 -9.21
N LEU A 129 8.17 -1.84 -8.93
CA LEU A 129 9.59 -2.20 -8.91
C LEU A 129 9.88 -3.26 -7.85
N TYR A 130 9.26 -3.17 -6.68
CA TYR A 130 9.39 -4.16 -5.62
C TYR A 130 8.84 -5.53 -6.04
N PHE A 131 7.68 -5.55 -6.71
CA PHE A 131 7.15 -6.78 -7.31
C PHE A 131 8.11 -7.38 -8.33
N LEU A 132 8.55 -6.58 -9.30
CA LEU A 132 9.38 -7.04 -10.41
C LEU A 132 10.77 -7.50 -9.96
N LEU A 133 11.42 -6.74 -9.08
CA LEU A 133 12.81 -6.97 -8.70
C LEU A 133 12.96 -7.98 -7.56
N LEU A 134 11.99 -8.07 -6.65
CA LEU A 134 12.13 -8.90 -5.45
C LEU A 134 11.15 -10.07 -5.42
N TYR A 135 9.89 -9.87 -5.82
CA TYR A 135 8.90 -10.96 -5.79
C TYR A 135 9.01 -11.89 -6.98
N VAL A 136 9.22 -11.39 -8.21
CA VAL A 136 9.36 -12.26 -9.38
C VAL A 136 10.51 -13.26 -9.22
N PRO A 137 11.75 -12.86 -8.85
CA PRO A 137 12.82 -13.84 -8.62
C PRO A 137 12.51 -14.80 -7.47
N ARG A 138 11.85 -14.31 -6.40
CA ARG A 138 11.47 -15.13 -5.25
C ARG A 138 10.43 -16.18 -5.60
N ILE A 139 9.45 -15.84 -6.43
CA ILE A 139 8.42 -16.75 -6.93
C ILE A 139 9.06 -17.82 -7.82
N ILE A 140 9.94 -17.42 -8.75
CA ILE A 140 10.67 -18.36 -9.62
C ILE A 140 11.53 -19.32 -8.78
N GLY A 141 12.19 -18.82 -7.74
CA GLY A 141 13.00 -19.65 -6.83
C GLY A 141 12.18 -20.56 -5.92
N GLN A 142 10.87 -20.35 -5.77
CA GLN A 142 10.01 -21.07 -4.82
C GLN A 142 8.65 -21.41 -5.43
N LEU A 143 8.64 -21.98 -6.64
CA LEU A 143 7.41 -22.19 -7.43
C LEU A 143 6.30 -22.96 -6.70
N HIS A 144 6.66 -23.94 -5.87
CA HIS A 144 5.71 -24.78 -5.14
C HIS A 144 5.29 -24.21 -3.77
N ASN A 145 5.80 -23.03 -3.38
CA ASN A 145 5.42 -22.36 -2.15
C ASN A 145 4.38 -21.28 -2.45
N PRO A 146 3.13 -21.39 -1.98
CA PRO A 146 2.10 -20.40 -2.28
C PRO A 146 2.33 -19.04 -1.60
N GLY A 147 3.17 -18.95 -0.55
CA GLY A 147 3.38 -17.70 0.20
C GLY A 147 3.88 -16.54 -0.66
N PRO A 148 5.03 -16.67 -1.35
CA PRO A 148 5.54 -15.64 -2.26
C PRO A 148 4.59 -15.27 -3.40
N TRP A 149 3.80 -16.23 -3.91
CA TRP A 149 2.77 -15.94 -4.91
C TRP A 149 1.73 -14.98 -4.35
N THR A 150 1.10 -15.34 -3.22
CA THR A 150 0.07 -14.51 -2.58
C THR A 150 0.57 -13.09 -2.32
N SER A 151 1.70 -12.94 -1.61
CA SER A 151 2.21 -11.62 -1.26
C SER A 151 2.69 -10.82 -2.48
N GLY A 152 3.21 -11.48 -3.52
CA GLY A 152 3.57 -10.82 -4.78
C GLY A 152 2.35 -10.23 -5.49
N PHE A 153 1.26 -11.00 -5.60
CA PHE A 153 0.03 -10.54 -6.23
C PHE A 153 -0.72 -9.50 -5.40
N GLU A 154 -0.65 -9.56 -4.06
CA GLU A 154 -1.15 -8.50 -3.18
C GLU A 154 -0.46 -7.16 -3.52
N ILE A 155 0.87 -7.15 -3.61
CA ILE A 155 1.64 -5.94 -3.92
C ILE A 155 1.32 -5.42 -5.33
N LEU A 156 1.18 -6.32 -6.31
CA LEU A 156 0.80 -5.95 -7.67
C LEU A 156 -0.61 -5.34 -7.71
N ALA A 157 -1.55 -5.86 -6.92
CA ALA A 157 -2.88 -5.29 -6.79
C ALA A 157 -2.85 -3.90 -6.14
N LEU A 158 -2.03 -3.70 -5.11
CA LEU A 158 -1.82 -2.38 -4.49
C LEU A 158 -1.20 -1.38 -5.47
N CYS A 159 -0.27 -1.83 -6.32
CA CYS A 159 0.26 -1.03 -7.43
C CYS A 159 -0.87 -0.56 -8.37
N GLY A 160 -1.74 -1.47 -8.80
CA GLY A 160 -2.89 -1.13 -9.65
C GLY A 160 -3.79 -0.07 -9.00
N CYS A 161 -4.08 -0.23 -7.71
CA CYS A 161 -4.86 0.76 -6.94
C CYS A 161 -4.18 2.14 -6.89
N ALA A 162 -2.86 2.18 -6.70
CA ALA A 162 -2.09 3.43 -6.67
C ALA A 162 -2.11 4.15 -8.03
N VAL A 163 -2.01 3.40 -9.14
CA VAL A 163 -2.07 3.96 -10.50
C VAL A 163 -3.46 4.52 -10.79
N ILE A 164 -4.53 3.81 -10.43
CA ILE A 164 -5.91 4.30 -10.59
C ILE A 164 -6.16 5.55 -9.74
N LEU A 165 -5.66 5.56 -8.49
CA LEU A 165 -5.73 6.73 -7.63
C LEU A 165 -5.04 7.93 -8.26
N ALA A 166 -3.83 7.75 -8.80
CA ALA A 166 -3.11 8.82 -9.46
C ALA A 166 -3.88 9.38 -10.67
N ASP A 167 -4.52 8.50 -11.45
CA ASP A 167 -5.31 8.91 -12.61
C ASP A 167 -6.58 9.67 -12.22
N SER A 168 -7.23 9.26 -11.14
CA SER A 168 -8.46 9.87 -10.61
C SER A 168 -8.25 11.23 -9.92
N LEU A 169 -6.99 11.67 -9.75
CA LEU A 169 -6.65 12.92 -9.08
C LEU A 169 -6.27 14.03 -10.08
N PRO A 170 -6.62 15.30 -9.79
CA PRO A 170 -6.27 16.44 -10.62
C PRO A 170 -4.75 16.60 -10.76
N ARG A 171 -4.32 17.33 -11.79
CA ARG A 171 -2.90 17.62 -11.97
C ARG A 171 -2.45 18.61 -10.90
N GLU A 172 -1.21 18.47 -10.45
CA GLU A 172 -0.64 19.35 -9.43
C GLU A 172 -0.67 20.85 -9.80
N GLN A 173 -0.66 21.15 -11.10
CA GLN A 173 -0.73 22.50 -11.63
C GLN A 173 -2.09 23.15 -11.33
N ASP A 174 -3.15 22.34 -11.27
CA ASP A 174 -4.52 22.79 -11.02
C ASP A 174 -4.77 23.00 -9.52
N GLU A 175 -3.95 22.42 -8.62
CA GLU A 175 -4.05 22.61 -7.16
C GLU A 175 -3.45 23.96 -6.68
N ARG A 176 -2.72 24.68 -7.55
CA ARG A 176 -2.03 25.93 -7.19
C ARG A 176 -2.75 27.21 -7.66
N VAL A 177 -3.87 27.07 -8.36
CA VAL A 177 -4.72 28.17 -8.84
C VAL A 177 -5.87 28.37 -7.87
#